data_AF-W6W3Y6-F1
#
_entry.id   AF-W6W3Y6-F1
#
_cell.length_a   1.000
_cell.length_b   1.000
_cell.length_c   1.000
_cell.angle_alpha   90.00
_cell.angle_beta   90.00
_cell.angle_gamma   90.00
#
_symmetry.space_group_name_H-M   'P 1'
#
loop_
_entity.id
_entity.type
_entity.pdbx_description
1 polymer ?
#
loop_
_entity_poly.entity_id
_entity_poly.type
_entity_poly.pdbx_seq_one_letter_code
_entity_poly.pdbx_strand_id
1 'polypeptide(L)'
;MADIFALAEALSNSHHRFLTDLQIGAFRRHYGASRDEVRTAAIIADRLRRQRQLEERPNGFRVEPQIAPDAPIVLQPQQKARLR
;
A
#
# COMPACT_ATOMS: atom_id res chain seq x y z
N MET A 1 -18.08 -24.00 -3.86
CA MET A 1 -16.82 -23.31 -3.49
C MET A 1 -16.90 -21.92 -4.10
N ALA A 2 -16.66 -20.86 -3.33
CA ALA A 2 -16.82 -19.51 -3.85
C ALA A 2 -15.72 -19.21 -4.88
N ASP A 3 -16.02 -18.36 -5.86
CA ASP A 3 -15.00 -17.88 -6.79
C ASP A 3 -14.11 -16.84 -6.07
N ILE A 4 -13.02 -17.35 -5.49
CA ILE A 4 -12.06 -16.56 -4.73
C ILE A 4 -11.36 -15.53 -5.63
N PHE A 5 -11.15 -15.83 -6.91
CA PHE A 5 -10.48 -14.92 -7.83
C PHE A 5 -11.37 -13.75 -8.21
N ALA A 6 -12.65 -14.00 -8.53
CA ALA A 6 -13.62 -12.92 -8.77
C ALA A 6 -13.78 -12.02 -7.54
N LEU A 7 -13.84 -12.61 -6.34
CA LEU A 7 -13.88 -11.86 -5.09
C LEU A 7 -12.59 -11.04 -4.86
N ALA A 8 -11.42 -11.62 -5.11
CA ALA A 8 -10.14 -10.94 -4.96
C ALA A 8 -9.98 -9.79 -5.96
N GLU A 9 -10.46 -9.95 -7.20
CA GLU A 9 -10.45 -8.92 -8.21
C GLU A 9 -11.37 -7.76 -7.82
N ALA A 10 -12.61 -8.05 -7.42
CA ALA A 10 -13.55 -7.05 -6.90
C ALA A 10 -12.98 -6.30 -5.69
N LEU A 11 -12.36 -7.04 -4.76
CA LEU A 11 -11.67 -6.43 -3.62
C LEU A 11 -10.48 -5.57 -4.06
N SER A 12 -9.66 -6.03 -5.01
CA SER A 12 -8.46 -5.30 -5.47
C SER A 12 -8.82 -3.93 -6.06
N ASN A 13 -9.96 -3.84 -6.74
CA ASN A 13 -10.50 -2.61 -7.32
C ASN A 13 -11.24 -1.73 -6.29
N SER A 14 -11.58 -2.27 -5.12
CA SER A 14 -12.24 -1.50 -4.06
C SER A 14 -11.25 -0.64 -3.26
N HIS A 15 -11.76 0.40 -2.61
CA HIS A 15 -11.00 1.22 -1.66
C HIS A 15 -10.74 0.54 -0.30
N HIS A 16 -11.22 -0.69 -0.10
CA HIS A 16 -11.08 -1.39 1.18
C HIS A 16 -9.73 -2.11 1.28
N ARG A 17 -8.77 -1.48 1.96
CA ARG A 17 -7.45 -2.07 2.19
C ARG A 17 -7.46 -3.14 3.27
N PHE A 18 -8.26 -2.92 4.31
CA PHE A 18 -8.54 -3.87 5.37
C PHE A 18 -10.04 -4.10 5.45
N LEU A 19 -10.43 -5.36 5.68
CA LEU A 19 -11.83 -5.72 5.85
C LEU A 19 -12.17 -5.75 7.34
N THR A 20 -13.18 -4.99 7.70
CA THR A 20 -13.85 -5.10 9.00
C THR A 20 -14.72 -6.35 9.06
N ASP A 21 -15.06 -6.81 10.26
CA ASP A 21 -15.93 -8.00 10.40
C ASP A 21 -17.32 -7.81 9.76
N LEU A 22 -17.85 -6.58 9.75
CA LEU A 22 -19.10 -6.26 9.04
C LEU A 22 -18.96 -6.43 7.52
N GLN A 23 -17.86 -5.94 6.94
CA GLN A 23 -17.57 -6.09 5.51
C GLN A 23 -17.34 -7.56 5.15
N ILE A 24 -16.60 -8.30 5.99
CA ILE A 24 -16.44 -9.75 5.82
C ILE A 24 -17.82 -10.42 5.80
N GLY A 25 -18.70 -10.08 6.76
CA GLY A 25 -20.07 -10.60 6.79
C GLY A 25 -20.88 -10.28 5.52
N ALA A 26 -20.72 -9.09 4.95
CA ALA A 26 -21.37 -8.70 3.71
C ALA A 26 -20.85 -9.51 2.50
N PHE A 27 -19.51 -9.62 2.35
CA PHE A 27 -18.89 -10.39 1.27
C PHE A 27 -19.25 -11.88 1.34
N ARG A 28 -19.31 -12.46 2.54
CA ARG A 28 -19.77 -13.85 2.74
C ARG A 28 -21.18 -14.07 2.19
N ARG A 29 -22.12 -13.15 2.45
CA ARG A 29 -23.50 -13.26 1.95
C ARG A 29 -23.59 -13.05 0.45
N HIS A 30 -22.86 -12.07 -0.09
CA HIS A 30 -22.92 -11.72 -1.50
C HIS A 30 -22.28 -12.78 -2.41
N TYR A 31 -21.16 -13.38 -1.99
CA TYR A 31 -20.37 -14.31 -2.80
C TYR A 31 -20.52 -15.77 -2.37
N GLY A 32 -21.38 -16.06 -1.39
CA GLY A 32 -21.54 -17.41 -0.84
C GLY A 32 -20.24 -17.97 -0.26
N ALA A 33 -19.37 -17.11 0.26
CA ALA A 33 -18.04 -17.47 0.74
C ALA A 33 -18.00 -17.69 2.25
N SER A 34 -17.11 -18.57 2.69
CA SER A 34 -16.70 -18.69 4.09
C SER A 34 -15.84 -17.51 4.54
N ARG A 35 -15.65 -17.37 5.86
CA ARG A 35 -14.80 -16.30 6.42
C ARG A 35 -13.35 -16.42 5.93
N ASP A 36 -12.84 -17.64 5.83
CA ASP A 36 -11.46 -17.90 5.44
C ASP A 36 -11.24 -17.73 3.93
N GLU A 37 -12.24 -18.04 3.10
CA GLU A 37 -12.21 -17.71 1.67
C GLU A 37 -12.17 -16.18 1.46
N VAL A 38 -12.95 -15.40 2.22
CA VAL A 38 -12.91 -13.92 2.15
C VAL A 38 -11.56 -13.38 2.60
N ARG A 39 -10.95 -13.94 3.65
CA ARG A 39 -9.60 -13.54 4.09
C ARG A 39 -8.55 -13.89 3.05
N THR A 40 -8.64 -15.07 2.45
CA THR A 40 -7.76 -15.50 1.36
C THR A 40 -7.88 -14.56 0.17
N ALA A 41 -9.11 -14.22 -0.25
CA ALA A 41 -9.35 -13.28 -1.32
C ALA A 41 -8.77 -11.88 -1.02
N ALA A 42 -8.86 -11.41 0.23
CA ALA A 42 -8.26 -10.14 0.64
C ALA A 42 -6.72 -10.12 0.53
N ILE A 43 -6.06 -11.24 0.86
CA ILE A 43 -4.60 -11.39 0.69
C ILE A 43 -4.23 -11.34 -0.79
N ILE A 44 -4.97 -12.05 -1.63
CA ILE A 44 -4.75 -12.06 -3.10
C ILE A 44 -5.00 -10.66 -3.67
N ALA A 45 -6.05 -9.97 -3.21
CA ALA A 45 -6.35 -8.60 -3.61
C ALA A 45 -5.21 -7.63 -3.27
N ASP A 46 -4.59 -7.74 -2.10
CA ASP A 46 -3.42 -6.91 -1.74
C ASP A 46 -2.22 -7.20 -2.65
N ARG A 47 -1.98 -8.47 -2.99
CA ARG A 47 -0.94 -8.84 -3.96
C ARG A 47 -1.19 -8.22 -5.33
N LEU A 48 -2.41 -8.29 -5.84
CA LEU A 48 -2.79 -7.68 -7.13
C LEU A 48 -2.57 -6.17 -7.13
N ARG A 49 -2.93 -5.47 -6.06
CA ARG A 49 -2.68 -4.03 -5.91
C ARG A 49 -1.20 -3.69 -5.93
N ARG A 50 -0.36 -4.46 -5.20
CA ARG A 50 1.09 -4.24 -5.21
C ARG A 50 1.69 -4.50 -6.58
N GLN A 51 1.22 -5.54 -7.27
CA GLN A 51 1.66 -5.83 -8.63
C GLN A 51 1.32 -4.67 -9.56
N ARG A 52 0.08 -4.15 -9.51
CA ARG A 52 -0.30 -2.95 -10.27
C ARG A 52 0.56 -1.75 -9.89
N GLN A 53 0.85 -1.51 -8.61
CA GLN A 53 1.75 -0.41 -8.21
C GLN A 53 3.17 -0.54 -8.78
N LEU A 54 3.68 -1.76 -8.93
CA LEU A 54 4.98 -2.03 -9.54
C LEU A 54 4.96 -1.89 -11.06
N GLU A 55 3.85 -2.27 -11.70
CA GLU A 55 3.63 -2.14 -13.14
C GLU A 55 3.35 -0.69 -13.54
N GLU A 56 2.51 0.00 -12.77
CA GLU A 56 2.12 1.39 -12.94
C GLU A 56 3.25 2.36 -12.65
N ARG A 57 4.38 1.89 -12.08
CA ARG A 57 5.65 2.61 -11.83
C ARG A 57 5.59 3.99 -12.48
N PRO A 58 5.04 5.01 -11.80
CA PRO A 58 5.26 6.34 -12.30
C PRO A 58 6.78 6.47 -12.19
N ASN A 59 7.45 6.79 -13.29
CA ASN A 59 8.78 7.37 -13.27
C ASN A 59 8.70 8.75 -12.57
N GLY A 60 8.11 8.78 -11.38
CA GLY A 60 7.56 9.92 -10.69
C GLY A 60 8.56 10.37 -9.65
N PHE A 61 9.38 11.32 -10.08
CA PHE A 61 10.27 12.12 -9.25
C PHE A 61 11.56 11.44 -8.77
N ARG A 62 12.48 11.23 -9.71
CA ARG A 62 13.91 11.19 -9.39
C ARG A 62 14.36 12.64 -9.17
N VAL A 63 14.41 13.08 -7.91
CA VAL A 63 15.16 14.29 -7.57
C VAL A 63 16.62 13.90 -7.66
N GLU A 64 17.27 14.23 -8.78
CA GLU A 64 18.73 14.24 -8.75
C GLU A 64 19.16 15.27 -7.69
N PRO A 65 20.11 14.92 -6.81
CA PRO A 65 20.60 15.89 -5.85
C PRO A 65 21.09 17.12 -6.61
N GLN A 66 20.51 18.29 -6.34
CA GLN A 66 21.00 19.58 -6.87
C GLN A 66 22.42 19.91 -6.38
N ILE A 67 22.93 19.10 -5.46
CA ILE A 67 24.26 19.18 -4.89
C ILE A 67 25.14 18.17 -5.64
N ALA A 68 26.18 18.67 -6.30
CA ALA A 68 27.18 17.83 -6.94
C ALA A 68 27.84 16.90 -5.89
N PRO A 69 28.22 15.66 -6.24
CA PRO A 69 28.76 14.69 -5.28
C PRO A 69 30.06 15.13 -4.60
N ASP A 70 30.74 16.13 -5.16
CA ASP A 70 31.96 16.76 -4.66
C ASP A 70 31.70 18.04 -3.85
N ALA A 71 30.45 18.44 -3.66
CA ALA A 71 30.14 19.66 -2.95
C ALA A 71 30.58 19.56 -1.47
N PRO A 72 31.33 20.55 -0.95
CA PRO A 72 31.82 20.53 0.42
C PRO A 72 30.66 20.68 1.40
N ILE A 73 30.57 19.76 2.37
CA ILE A 73 29.63 19.84 3.50
C ILE A 73 30.13 20.90 4.48
N VAL A 74 29.63 22.13 4.35
CA VAL A 74 29.91 23.20 5.32
C VAL A 74 29.00 23.02 6.53
N LEU A 75 29.50 22.34 7.56
CA LEU A 75 28.84 22.30 8.86
C LEU A 75 29.00 23.66 9.53
N GLN A 76 27.93 24.44 9.60
CA GLN A 76 27.93 25.65 10.40
C GLN A 76 28.17 25.25 11.88
N PRO A 77 29.12 25.90 12.58
CA PRO A 77 29.35 25.59 13.98
C PRO A 77 28.06 25.86 14.75
N GLN A 78 27.51 24.81 15.37
CA GLN A 78 26.34 24.92 16.25
C GLN A 78 26.66 25.97 17.31
N GLN A 79 26.06 27.15 17.18
CA GLN A 79 26.03 28.11 18.27
C GLN A 79 25.22 27.43 19.37
N LYS A 80 25.92 26.92 20.39
CA LYS A 80 25.29 26.41 21.61
C LYS A 80 24.35 27.51 22.10
N ALA A 81 23.05 27.27 21.98
CA ALA A 81 22.05 28.15 22.55
C ALA A 81 22.33 28.25 24.05
N ARG A 82 22.89 29.39 24.48
CA ARG A 82 22.97 29.76 25.89
C ARG A 82 21.52 30.01 26.33
N LEU A 83 20.87 28.98 26.83
CA LEU A 83 19.70 29.11 27.68
C LEU A 83 20.13 29.95 28.89
N ARG A 84 19.53 31.14 29.02
CA ARG A 84 19.55 31.95 30.23
C ARG A 84 18.33 31.59 31.07
#